data_AF-A0A395SMR1-F1
#
_entry.id   AF-A0A395SMR1-F1
#
_cell.length_a   1.000
_cell.length_b   1.000
_cell.length_c   1.000
_cell.angle_alpha   90.00
_cell.angle_beta   90.00
_cell.angle_gamma   90.00
#
_symmetry.space_group_name_H-M   'P 1'
#
loop_
_entity.id
_entity.type
_entity.pdbx_description
1 polymer ?
#
loop_
_entity_poly.entity_id
_entity_poly.type
_entity_poly.pdbx_seq_one_letter_code
_entity_poly.pdbx_strand_id
1 'polypeptide(L)'
;MMATDRVSFKDTNNLAKSKLRGQVRFPPHEHLDEVALQEVRRHRVTPFGNIHETCLHIPYNSGKKDFFEKTGRESFEVFKYEFVSLEHGTEYAVMWDYNIGLVRMTPFFKCRGYGKAS
;
A
#
# COMPACT_ATOMS: atom_id res chain seq x y z
N MET A 1 26.47 20.93 -8.71
CA MET A 1 26.10 19.52 -9.02
C MET A 1 25.26 19.04 -7.84
N MET A 2 23.93 19.09 -7.95
CA MET A 2 23.04 18.71 -6.84
C MET A 2 22.73 17.23 -6.96
N ALA A 3 23.18 16.45 -5.96
CA ALA A 3 22.81 15.06 -5.83
C ALA A 3 21.32 14.99 -5.47
N THR A 4 20.50 14.50 -6.39
CA THR A 4 19.11 14.14 -6.08
C THR A 4 19.14 12.87 -5.23
N ASP A 5 18.81 12.99 -3.96
CA ASP A 5 18.56 11.86 -3.08
C ASP A 5 17.43 11.00 -3.64
N ARG A 6 17.82 9.94 -4.35
CA ARG A 6 16.93 8.83 -4.68
C ARG A 6 16.70 8.07 -3.39
N VAL A 7 15.56 8.34 -2.73
CA VAL A 7 15.05 7.45 -1.68
C VAL A 7 14.82 6.08 -2.34
N SER A 8 15.78 5.19 -2.11
CA SER A 8 15.72 3.79 -2.52
C SER A 8 14.72 3.09 -1.61
N PHE A 9 13.61 2.60 -2.16
CA PHE A 9 12.56 1.89 -1.42
C PHE A 9 12.98 0.47 -0.96
N LYS A 10 14.29 0.20 -0.88
CA LYS A 10 14.84 -1.11 -0.49
C LYS A 10 14.71 -1.42 1.01
N ASP A 11 14.37 -0.42 1.83
CA ASP A 11 14.34 -0.55 3.29
C ASP A 11 12.95 -0.78 3.89
N THR A 12 11.95 -1.18 3.09
CA THR A 12 10.60 -1.48 3.60
C THR A 12 10.41 -2.92 4.06
N ASN A 13 11.46 -3.76 3.99
CA ASN A 13 11.37 -5.19 4.28
C ASN A 13 11.31 -5.54 5.78
N ASN A 14 11.22 -4.54 6.66
CA ASN A 14 11.21 -4.75 8.11
C ASN A 14 10.14 -3.92 8.84
N LEU A 15 9.00 -3.69 8.18
CA LEU A 15 7.85 -3.07 8.82
C LEU A 15 7.11 -4.14 9.62
N ALA A 16 7.31 -4.15 10.93
CA ALA A 16 6.74 -5.14 11.83
C ALA A 16 5.23 -5.24 11.63
N LYS A 17 4.73 -6.46 11.37
CA LYS A 17 3.29 -6.76 11.38
C LYS A 17 2.71 -6.25 12.70
N SER A 18 1.78 -5.31 12.62
CA SER A 18 1.22 -4.66 13.80
C SER A 18 -0.24 -5.08 13.97
N LYS A 19 -0.69 -5.21 15.23
CA LYS A 19 -2.12 -5.29 15.54
C LYS A 19 -2.80 -4.02 15.00
N LEU A 20 -4.03 -4.15 14.49
CA LEU A 20 -4.87 -3.01 14.08
C LEU A 20 -4.81 -1.88 15.13
N ARG A 21 -4.56 -0.66 14.66
CA ARG A 21 -4.44 0.54 15.52
C ARG A 21 -5.54 1.53 15.16
N GLY A 22 -6.22 2.02 16.19
CA GLY A 22 -7.29 3.01 16.00
C GLY A 22 -8.50 2.48 15.22
N GLN A 23 -9.25 3.39 14.61
CA GLN A 23 -10.53 3.09 13.96
C GLN A 23 -10.36 2.74 12.48
N VAL A 24 -10.82 1.56 12.06
CA VAL A 24 -10.91 1.21 10.64
C VAL A 24 -12.14 1.89 10.03
N ARG A 25 -11.93 2.94 9.23
CA ARG A 25 -13.00 3.64 8.49
C ARG A 25 -13.11 3.18 7.04
N PHE A 26 -12.00 2.69 6.48
CA PHE A 26 -11.92 2.19 5.11
C PHE A 26 -11.44 0.73 5.13
N PRO A 27 -12.32 -0.22 5.48
CA PRO A 27 -11.99 -1.64 5.52
C PRO A 27 -11.75 -2.21 4.11
N PRO A 28 -11.03 -3.34 4.00
CA PRO A 28 -10.97 -4.11 2.77
C PRO A 28 -12.38 -4.62 2.38
N HIS A 29 -12.61 -4.80 1.08
CA HIS A 29 -13.82 -5.42 0.57
C HIS A 29 -13.47 -6.77 -0.07
N GLU A 30 -13.71 -7.85 0.66
CA GLU A 30 -13.32 -9.21 0.25
C GLU A 30 -14.53 -10.11 -0.07
N HIS A 31 -15.76 -9.57 0.00
CA HIS A 31 -16.96 -10.28 -0.45
C HIS A 31 -17.12 -10.12 -1.96
N LEU A 32 -16.34 -10.89 -2.71
CA LEU A 32 -16.21 -10.81 -4.15
C LEU A 32 -17.08 -11.85 -4.86
N ASP A 33 -17.51 -11.55 -6.07
CA ASP A 33 -18.13 -12.53 -6.97
C ASP A 33 -17.08 -13.53 -7.51
N GLU A 34 -17.56 -14.57 -8.19
CA GLU A 34 -16.69 -15.65 -8.69
C GLU A 34 -15.65 -15.16 -9.70
N VAL A 35 -16.02 -14.18 -10.53
CA VAL A 35 -15.12 -13.59 -11.55
C VAL A 35 -13.98 -12.83 -10.88
N ALA A 36 -14.29 -11.97 -9.91
CA ALA A 36 -13.29 -11.25 -9.15
C ALA A 36 -12.42 -12.18 -8.29
N LEU A 37 -12.99 -13.24 -7.70
CA LEU A 37 -12.23 -14.28 -7.00
C LEU A 37 -11.25 -15.02 -7.93
N GLN A 38 -11.63 -15.26 -9.18
CA GLN A 38 -10.72 -15.84 -10.17
C GLN A 38 -9.53 -14.92 -10.44
N GLU A 39 -9.75 -13.62 -10.56
CA GLU A 39 -8.67 -12.64 -10.75
C GLU A 39 -7.77 -12.52 -9.52
N VAL A 40 -8.33 -12.53 -8.30
CA VAL A 40 -7.57 -12.60 -7.05
C VAL A 40 -6.61 -13.79 -7.05
N ARG A 41 -7.08 -14.97 -7.44
CA ARG A 41 -6.24 -16.18 -7.56
C ARG A 41 -5.20 -16.06 -8.66
N ARG A 42 -5.61 -15.57 -9.84
CA ARG A 42 -4.77 -15.40 -11.02
C ARG A 42 -3.58 -14.46 -10.75
N HIS A 43 -3.83 -13.38 -10.02
CA HIS A 43 -2.83 -12.40 -9.60
C HIS A 43 -2.13 -12.75 -8.28
N ARG A 44 -2.44 -13.91 -7.67
CA ARG A 44 -1.88 -14.36 -6.39
C ARG A 44 -1.94 -13.29 -5.30
N VAL A 45 -3.11 -12.66 -5.16
CA VAL A 45 -3.27 -11.56 -4.22
C VAL A 45 -3.12 -12.07 -2.78
N THR A 46 -2.19 -11.52 -2.03
CA THR A 46 -1.95 -11.86 -0.63
C THR A 46 -2.00 -10.59 0.23
N PRO A 47 -2.50 -10.68 1.48
CA PRO A 47 -3.12 -11.83 2.14
C PRO A 47 -4.66 -11.74 2.08
N PHE A 48 -5.26 -12.04 0.92
CA PHE A 48 -6.72 -12.05 0.77
C PHE A 48 -7.38 -12.97 1.80
N GLY A 49 -8.41 -12.46 2.49
CA GLY A 49 -9.11 -13.11 3.61
C GLY A 49 -8.50 -12.85 4.99
N ASN A 50 -7.24 -12.40 5.06
CA ASN A 50 -6.48 -12.27 6.32
C ASN A 50 -5.78 -10.92 6.46
N ILE A 51 -6.15 -9.90 5.69
CA ILE A 51 -5.42 -8.61 5.66
C ILE A 51 -5.42 -7.86 6.99
N HIS A 52 -6.40 -8.11 7.85
CA HIS A 52 -6.42 -7.58 9.20
C HIS A 52 -5.22 -8.03 10.06
N GLU A 53 -4.57 -9.14 9.71
CA GLU A 53 -3.38 -9.66 10.39
C GLU A 53 -2.07 -9.02 9.91
N THR A 54 -2.10 -8.28 8.79
CA THR A 54 -0.91 -7.72 8.13
C THR A 54 -0.94 -6.20 8.05
N CYS A 55 -1.57 -5.56 9.02
CA CYS A 55 -1.61 -4.11 9.14
C CYS A 55 -0.23 -3.54 9.44
N LEU A 56 0.06 -2.36 8.92
CA LEU A 56 1.34 -1.70 9.11
C LEU A 56 1.16 -0.29 9.65
N HIS A 57 2.04 0.09 10.57
CA HIS A 57 2.13 1.43 11.11
C HIS A 57 3.36 2.13 10.53
N ILE A 58 3.16 3.18 9.74
CA ILE A 58 4.24 3.90 9.05
C ILE A 58 4.39 5.29 9.67
N PRO A 59 5.47 5.55 10.43
CA PRO A 59 5.77 6.90 10.88
C PRO A 59 5.92 7.86 9.70
N TYR A 60 5.30 9.03 9.79
CA TYR A 60 5.42 10.11 8.82
C TYR A 60 6.51 11.08 9.24
N ASN A 61 7.74 10.76 8.86
CA ASN A 61 8.94 11.56 9.12
C ASN A 61 9.34 12.42 7.92
N SER A 62 8.37 12.85 7.11
CA SER A 62 8.67 13.80 6.03
C SER A 62 8.85 15.18 6.65
N GLY A 63 9.89 15.91 6.25
CA GLY A 63 10.07 17.32 6.67
C GLY A 63 8.95 18.28 6.22
N LYS A 64 7.89 17.77 5.58
CA LYS A 64 6.68 18.51 5.22
C LYS A 64 5.72 18.50 6.41
N LYS A 65 5.51 19.67 7.02
CA LYS A 65 4.64 19.86 8.18
C LYS A 65 3.14 19.64 7.89
N ASP A 66 2.74 19.71 6.62
CA ASP A 66 1.35 19.67 6.20
C ASP A 66 0.57 18.42 6.66
N PHE A 67 1.21 17.26 6.80
CA PHE A 67 0.50 16.03 7.14
C PHE A 67 -0.06 16.09 8.57
N PHE A 68 0.79 16.41 9.54
CA PHE A 68 0.36 16.57 10.92
C PHE A 68 -0.64 17.72 11.05
N GLU A 69 -0.37 18.87 10.42
CA GLU A 69 -1.26 20.04 10.49
C GLU A 69 -2.67 19.75 9.93
N LYS A 70 -2.78 18.96 8.87
CA LYS A 70 -4.08 18.64 8.25
C LYS A 70 -4.82 17.48 8.91
N THR A 71 -4.09 16.55 9.53
CA THR A 71 -4.68 15.27 9.99
C THR A 71 -4.60 15.05 11.49
N GLY A 72 -3.77 15.81 12.22
CA GLY A 72 -3.45 15.60 13.63
C GLY A 72 -2.65 14.32 13.89
N ARG A 73 -2.09 13.69 12.85
CA ARG A 73 -1.44 12.38 12.92
C ARG A 73 0.03 12.47 12.51
N GLU A 74 0.83 11.64 13.15
CA GLU A 74 2.27 11.50 12.87
C GLU A 74 2.61 10.21 12.13
N SER A 75 1.59 9.42 11.77
CA SER A 75 1.75 8.11 11.13
C SER A 75 0.56 7.76 10.26
N PHE A 76 0.79 6.84 9.33
CA PHE A 76 -0.24 6.14 8.60
C PHE A 76 -0.50 4.78 9.21
N GLU A 77 -1.76 4.38 9.16
CA GLU A 77 -2.21 3.07 9.56
C GLU A 77 -2.75 2.38 8.33
N VAL A 78 -1.99 1.43 7.77
CA VAL A 78 -2.20 0.95 6.41
C VAL A 78 -2.55 -0.53 6.33
N PHE A 79 -3.46 -0.82 5.41
CA PHE A 79 -3.62 -2.14 4.83
C PHE A 79 -2.72 -2.27 3.60
N LYS A 80 -2.24 -3.49 3.33
CA LYS A 80 -1.38 -3.81 2.20
C LYS A 80 -1.84 -5.12 1.56
N TYR A 81 -2.06 -5.10 0.25
CA TYR A 81 -2.05 -6.32 -0.57
C TYR A 81 -0.82 -6.33 -1.45
N GLU A 82 -0.30 -7.52 -1.70
CA GLU A 82 0.67 -7.82 -2.75
C GLU A 82 -0.03 -8.59 -3.87
N PHE A 83 0.36 -8.34 -5.11
CA PHE A 83 -0.17 -9.01 -6.29
C PHE A 83 0.90 -9.12 -7.38
N VAL A 84 0.76 -10.09 -8.27
CA VAL A 84 1.69 -10.37 -9.36
C VAL A 84 1.11 -9.89 -10.69
N SER A 85 1.88 -9.12 -11.47
CA SER A 85 1.50 -8.78 -12.85
C SER A 85 1.60 -9.99 -13.76
N LEU A 86 0.58 -10.19 -14.59
CA LEU A 86 0.53 -11.31 -15.53
C LEU A 86 1.40 -11.09 -16.77
N GLU A 87 1.68 -9.84 -17.09
CA GLU A 87 2.47 -9.49 -18.28
C GLU A 87 3.97 -9.73 -18.04
N HIS A 88 4.44 -9.49 -16.81
CA HIS A 88 5.89 -9.49 -16.52
C HIS A 88 6.28 -10.30 -15.28
N GLY A 89 5.33 -10.93 -14.58
CA GLY A 89 5.58 -11.72 -13.36
C GLY A 89 6.11 -10.90 -12.17
N THR A 90 6.11 -9.57 -12.26
CA THR A 90 6.62 -8.68 -11.23
C THR A 90 5.60 -8.49 -10.11
N GLU A 91 6.06 -8.51 -8.86
CA GLU A 91 5.24 -8.25 -7.68
C GLU A 91 5.08 -6.74 -7.43
N TYR A 92 3.86 -6.35 -7.08
CA TYR A 92 3.48 -4.99 -6.74
C TYR A 92 2.70 -4.99 -5.43
N ALA A 93 2.80 -3.90 -4.66
CA ALA A 93 2.07 -3.75 -3.42
C ALA A 93 1.13 -2.54 -3.49
N VAL A 94 -0.18 -2.77 -3.35
CA VAL A 94 -1.15 -1.69 -3.12
C VAL A 94 -1.32 -1.48 -1.62
N MET A 95 -1.37 -0.22 -1.23
CA MET A 95 -1.49 0.17 0.18
C MET A 95 -2.46 1.35 0.30
N TRP A 96 -3.24 1.36 1.36
CA TRP A 96 -4.08 2.50 1.71
C TRP A 96 -4.12 2.71 3.22
N ASP A 97 -4.22 3.96 3.64
CA ASP A 97 -4.48 4.30 5.04
C ASP A 97 -5.95 4.01 5.36
N TYR A 98 -6.20 3.12 6.32
CA TYR A 98 -7.56 2.67 6.65
C TYR A 98 -8.31 3.61 7.59
N ASN A 99 -7.68 4.67 8.12
CA ASN A 99 -8.36 5.71 8.86
C ASN A 99 -8.90 6.81 7.94
N ILE A 100 -8.19 7.15 6.86
CA ILE A 100 -8.55 8.29 5.97
C ILE A 100 -8.79 7.93 4.49
N GLY A 101 -8.53 6.69 4.08
CA GLY A 101 -8.78 6.23 2.71
C GLY A 101 -7.74 6.71 1.70
N LEU A 102 -6.57 7.18 2.14
CA LEU A 102 -5.51 7.66 1.26
C LEU A 102 -4.82 6.46 0.58
N VAL A 103 -4.89 6.38 -0.74
CA VAL A 103 -4.35 5.26 -1.54
C VAL A 103 -3.02 5.62 -2.21
N ARG A 104 -2.04 4.71 -2.17
CA ARG A 104 -0.82 4.81 -2.98
C ARG A 104 -1.09 4.30 -4.40
N MET A 105 -1.35 5.22 -5.35
CA MET A 105 -1.75 4.85 -6.72
C MET A 105 -0.63 4.33 -7.63
N THR A 106 0.63 4.67 -7.37
CA THR A 106 1.78 4.34 -8.24
C THR A 106 1.90 2.87 -8.68
N PRO A 107 1.66 1.85 -7.83
CA PRO A 107 1.76 0.44 -8.21
C PRO A 107 0.81 0.04 -9.36
N PHE A 108 -0.39 0.64 -9.42
CA PHE A 108 -1.37 0.36 -10.48
C PHE A 108 -0.91 0.86 -11.86
N PHE A 109 -0.24 2.00 -11.91
CA PHE A 109 0.33 2.52 -13.16
C PHE A 109 1.55 1.70 -13.59
N LYS A 110 2.44 1.42 -12.63
CA LYS A 110 3.67 0.66 -12.89
C LYS A 110 3.41 -0.77 -13.35
N CYS A 111 2.36 -1.44 -12.87
CA CYS A 111 2.05 -2.80 -13.30
C CYS A 111 1.59 -2.90 -14.76
N ARG A 112 1.23 -1.77 -15.38
CA ARG A 112 0.88 -1.60 -16.80
C ARG A 112 2.00 -0.98 -17.64
N GLY A 113 3.21 -0.87 -17.08
CA GLY A 113 4.35 -0.24 -17.76
C GLY A 113 4.33 1.30 -17.79
N TYR A 114 3.37 1.95 -17.13
CA TYR A 114 3.32 3.41 -17.06
C TYR A 114 4.29 3.94 -16.00
N GLY A 115 5.47 4.35 -16.46
CA GLY A 115 6.48 5.03 -15.66
C GLY A 115 6.18 6.53 -15.47
N LYS A 116 7.11 7.24 -14.81
CA LYS A 116 7.05 8.71 -14.79
C LYS A 116 7.27 9.22 -16.22
N ALA A 117 6.45 10.17 -16.67
CA ALA A 117 6.75 10.94 -17.86
C ALA A 117 8.04 11.74 -17.61
N SER A 118 9.00 11.61 -18.52
CA SER A 118 10.26 12.37 -18.52
C SER A 118 10.04 13.75 -19.13
#